data_AF-A0A957TX13-F1
#
_entry.id   AF-A0A957TX13-F1
#
_cell.length_a   1.000
_cell.length_b   1.000
_cell.length_c   1.000
_cell.angle_alpha   90.00
_cell.angle_beta   90.00
_cell.angle_gamma   90.00
#
_symmetry.space_group_name_H-M   'P 1'
#
loop_
_entity.id
_entity.type
_entity.pdbx_description
1 polymer ?
#
loop_
_entity_poly.entity_id
_entity_poly.type
_entity_poly.pdbx_seq_one_letter_code
_entity_poly.pdbx_strand_id
1 'polypeptide(L)'
;KDFILPTDIRDMRPWQDESGVRNEFQQSFAFDGELMSPKPPLRLQYKQIFNRLKMTVVDLSTRRDILRDVYRELHAKPGERTTDELLEELCTRYETQGLIRSKTMLRQVWQMGFRQRAFDYQGQVASVHVPVWLAEEIDSEATFVHRAEAGFVYAVINAGLDIDKSELAAILLNDPDQTEYIQSLLDDLQERDLVIKQDGRYALPGHHVIPFATEPALQPVCYDIEHVQLPDNMPRTIDKARALAKTAMLQRSQDFAASARSYLFACRVQWEAVEAGEAGATLEELRWYMASYASVKAGELSQIHRDYAHSRPYYLAFFNLVQEDDPLWSRMRGLINPMLSYYWVNAWR
;
A
#
# COMPACT_ATOMS: atom_id res chain seq x y z
N LYS A 1 -4.89 -26.09 21.59
CA LYS A 1 -3.75 -26.44 22.46
C LYS A 1 -3.24 -25.13 23.01
N ASP A 2 -3.48 -24.92 24.30
CA ASP A 2 -3.45 -23.64 24.97
C ASP A 2 -2.03 -23.07 25.05
N PHE A 3 -1.91 -21.77 24.82
CA PHE A 3 -0.67 -21.02 24.98
C PHE A 3 -0.59 -20.57 26.45
N ILE A 4 0.35 -21.15 27.20
CA ILE A 4 0.65 -20.76 28.58
C ILE A 4 1.91 -19.90 28.54
N LEU A 5 1.83 -18.66 29.01
CA LEU A 5 3.00 -17.79 29.21
C LEU A 5 3.81 -18.30 30.42
N PRO A 6 5.15 -18.42 30.32
CA PRO A 6 6.01 -18.76 31.45
C PRO A 6 5.92 -17.68 32.53
N THR A 7 5.60 -18.10 33.76
CA THR A 7 5.37 -17.23 34.92
C THR A 7 6.61 -16.93 35.75
N ASP A 8 7.81 -17.34 35.34
CA ASP A 8 9.03 -17.16 36.15
C ASP A 8 10.13 -16.36 35.42
N ILE A 9 10.53 -15.26 36.05
CA ILE A 9 11.48 -14.23 35.56
C ILE A 9 12.92 -14.79 35.43
N ARG A 10 13.19 -15.97 35.99
CA ARG A 10 14.54 -16.57 35.97
C ARG A 10 14.89 -17.28 34.67
N ASP A 11 13.90 -17.58 33.83
CA ASP A 11 14.10 -18.24 32.54
C ASP A 11 14.34 -17.25 31.39
N MET A 12 14.18 -15.94 31.63
CA MET A 12 14.56 -14.87 30.70
C MET A 12 15.96 -14.32 31.01
N ARG A 13 16.99 -15.18 30.98
CA ARG A 13 18.37 -14.69 31.00
C ARG A 13 18.79 -14.27 29.59
N PRO A 14 19.34 -13.05 29.40
CA PRO A 14 19.93 -12.67 28.13
C PRO A 14 21.13 -13.59 27.88
N TRP A 15 21.19 -14.16 26.68
CA TRP A 15 22.29 -14.97 26.15
C TRP A 15 23.62 -14.65 26.81
N GLN A 16 24.07 -15.53 27.71
CA GLN A 16 25.45 -15.52 28.18
C GLN A 16 26.31 -16.19 27.10
N ASP A 17 27.32 -15.43 26.70
CA ASP A 17 28.29 -15.72 25.66
C ASP A 17 29.21 -16.88 26.11
N GLU A 18 28.79 -18.12 25.87
CA GLU A 18 29.62 -19.31 26.06
C GLU A 18 29.62 -20.16 24.79
N SER A 19 30.21 -19.63 23.73
CA SER A 19 31.01 -20.35 22.75
C SER A 19 31.36 -19.40 21.61
N GLY A 20 32.64 -19.31 21.28
CA GLY A 20 33.16 -18.46 20.21
C GLY A 20 32.61 -18.82 18.84
N VAL A 21 31.41 -18.35 18.53
CA VAL A 21 30.76 -18.41 17.23
C VAL A 21 30.66 -16.97 16.73
N ARG A 22 31.40 -16.69 15.64
CA ARG A 22 31.34 -15.43 14.90
C ARG A 22 29.89 -15.02 14.68
N ASN A 23 29.59 -13.74 14.96
CA ASN A 23 28.35 -13.04 14.60
C ASN A 23 27.77 -13.53 13.25
N GLU A 24 26.76 -14.40 13.31
CA GLU A 24 25.95 -14.83 12.16
C GLU A 24 24.93 -13.75 11.74
N PHE A 25 25.27 -12.47 11.88
CA PHE A 25 24.59 -11.37 11.19
C PHE A 25 25.00 -11.27 9.71
N GLN A 26 25.84 -12.21 9.23
CA GLN A 26 26.18 -12.43 7.83
C GLN A 26 25.22 -13.42 7.14
N GLN A 27 23.91 -13.36 7.40
CA GLN A 27 22.98 -13.78 6.34
C GLN A 27 22.87 -12.63 5.35
N SER A 28 23.65 -12.77 4.28
CA SER A 28 23.50 -12.07 3.02
C SER A 28 22.02 -12.08 2.62
N PHE A 29 21.34 -10.95 2.84
CA PHE A 29 20.10 -10.66 2.14
C PHE A 29 20.48 -10.33 0.69
N ALA A 30 20.75 -11.39 -0.09
CA ALA A 30 20.71 -11.31 -1.54
C ALA A 30 19.24 -11.05 -1.92
N PHE A 31 18.84 -9.78 -1.88
CA PHE A 31 17.72 -9.35 -2.69
C PHE A 31 18.25 -9.36 -4.12
N ASP A 32 17.71 -10.27 -4.94
CA ASP A 32 17.87 -10.23 -6.38
C ASP A 32 17.45 -8.83 -6.82
N GLY A 33 18.45 -7.98 -7.06
CA GLY A 33 18.26 -6.71 -7.71
C GLY A 33 17.81 -7.06 -9.12
N GLU A 34 16.52 -6.83 -9.40
CA GLU A 34 16.03 -6.81 -10.77
C GLU A 34 16.98 -5.94 -11.60
N LEU A 35 17.80 -6.63 -12.40
CA LEU A 35 18.57 -6.02 -13.48
C LEU A 35 17.60 -5.16 -14.30
N MET A 36 18.13 -4.03 -14.78
CA MET A 36 17.48 -3.09 -15.67
C MET A 36 16.76 -3.79 -16.82
N SER A 37 15.53 -4.20 -16.54
CA SER A 37 14.62 -4.69 -17.53
C SER A 37 14.07 -3.44 -18.20
N PRO A 38 14.01 -3.38 -19.54
CA PRO A 38 13.33 -2.28 -20.21
C PRO A 38 11.95 -2.11 -19.56
N LYS A 39 11.57 -0.86 -19.21
CA LYS A 39 10.28 -0.58 -18.59
C LYS A 39 9.22 -1.38 -19.35
N PRO A 40 8.52 -2.32 -18.69
CA PRO A 40 7.59 -3.19 -19.39
C PRO A 40 6.54 -2.33 -20.10
N PRO A 41 5.96 -2.76 -21.23
CA PRO A 41 4.89 -2.02 -21.90
C PRO A 41 3.78 -1.63 -20.90
N LEU A 42 3.15 -0.47 -21.09
CA LEU A 42 2.10 0.03 -20.17
C LEU A 42 1.03 -1.03 -19.89
N ARG A 43 0.62 -1.78 -20.92
CA ARG A 43 -0.30 -2.91 -20.79
C ARG A 43 0.13 -3.94 -19.74
N LEU A 44 1.42 -4.29 -19.70
CA LEU A 44 1.95 -5.25 -18.73
C LEU A 44 2.02 -4.63 -17.34
N GLN A 45 2.36 -3.35 -17.22
CA GLN A 45 2.33 -2.61 -15.95
C GLN A 45 0.91 -2.56 -15.36
N TYR A 46 -0.10 -2.27 -16.18
CA TYR A 46 -1.51 -2.28 -15.75
C TYR A 46 -1.93 -3.67 -15.25
N LYS A 47 -1.62 -4.73 -16.01
CA LYS A 47 -1.92 -6.11 -15.61
C LYS A 47 -1.23 -6.50 -14.30
N GLN A 48 0.02 -6.07 -14.09
CA GLN A 48 0.73 -6.31 -12.84
C GLN A 48 0.03 -5.64 -11.66
N ILE A 49 -0.41 -4.39 -11.81
CA ILE A 49 -1.18 -3.68 -10.76
C ILE A 49 -2.49 -4.41 -10.47
N PHE A 50 -3.27 -4.74 -11.50
CA PHE A 50 -4.57 -5.37 -11.32
C PHE A 50 -4.47 -6.78 -10.73
N ASN A 51 -3.46 -7.56 -11.12
CA ASN A 51 -3.19 -8.86 -10.52
C ASN A 51 -2.76 -8.73 -9.06
N ARG A 52 -1.88 -7.77 -8.75
CA ARG A 52 -1.44 -7.47 -7.37
C ARG A 52 -2.63 -7.10 -6.49
N LEU A 53 -3.53 -6.26 -6.99
CA LEU A 53 -4.73 -5.80 -6.28
C LEU A 53 -5.92 -6.77 -6.36
N LYS A 54 -5.72 -7.93 -7.01
CA LYS A 54 -6.73 -8.97 -7.27
C LYS A 54 -8.00 -8.46 -7.95
N MET A 55 -7.89 -7.39 -8.76
CA MET A 55 -9.04 -6.73 -9.39
C MET A 55 -9.50 -7.41 -10.70
N THR A 56 -8.62 -8.17 -11.35
CA THR A 56 -8.89 -8.90 -12.60
C THR A 56 -9.02 -10.42 -12.40
N VAL A 57 -9.13 -10.90 -11.16
CA VAL A 57 -9.30 -12.34 -10.86
C VAL A 57 -10.66 -12.84 -11.38
N VAL A 58 -11.66 -11.95 -11.39
CA VAL A 58 -13.01 -12.22 -11.87
C VAL A 58 -13.18 -11.55 -13.23
N ASP A 59 -13.71 -12.30 -14.21
CA ASP A 59 -13.98 -11.76 -15.54
C ASP A 59 -15.05 -10.65 -15.49
N LEU A 60 -15.06 -9.78 -16.50
CA LEU A 60 -15.97 -8.64 -16.59
C LEU A 60 -17.44 -9.01 -16.37
N SER A 61 -17.90 -10.10 -17.01
CA SER A 61 -19.31 -10.47 -17.00
C SER A 61 -19.74 -10.90 -15.61
N THR A 62 -18.99 -11.82 -15.00
CA THR A 62 -19.23 -12.31 -13.64
C THR A 62 -19.10 -11.19 -12.61
N ARG A 63 -18.10 -10.32 -12.76
CA ARG A 63 -17.88 -9.18 -11.86
C ARG A 63 -19.05 -8.22 -11.86
N ARG A 64 -19.51 -7.78 -13.03
CA ARG A 64 -20.66 -6.87 -13.15
C ARG A 64 -21.92 -7.52 -12.62
N ASP A 65 -22.14 -8.80 -12.91
CA ASP A 65 -23.32 -9.53 -12.42
C ASP A 65 -23.36 -9.59 -10.88
N ILE A 66 -22.22 -9.90 -10.24
CA ILE A 66 -22.10 -9.87 -8.78
C ILE A 66 -22.35 -8.46 -8.22
N LEU A 67 -21.78 -7.42 -8.82
CA LEU A 67 -21.98 -6.03 -8.37
C LEU A 67 -23.46 -5.62 -8.46
N ARG A 68 -24.16 -6.02 -9.53
CA ARG A 68 -25.59 -5.74 -9.69
C ARG A 68 -26.42 -6.44 -8.62
N ASP A 69 -26.13 -7.70 -8.32
CA ASP A 69 -26.84 -8.43 -7.27
C ASP A 69 -26.55 -7.85 -5.88
N VAL A 70 -25.31 -7.42 -5.60
CA VAL A 70 -24.99 -6.66 -4.38
C VAL A 70 -25.81 -5.38 -4.29
N TYR A 71 -25.87 -4.58 -5.37
CA TYR A 71 -26.67 -3.36 -5.41
C TYR A 71 -28.15 -3.66 -5.13
N ARG A 72 -28.74 -4.67 -5.78
CA ARG A 72 -30.15 -5.03 -5.62
C ARG A 72 -30.50 -5.38 -4.18
N GLU A 73 -29.65 -6.17 -3.52
CA GLU A 73 -29.86 -6.53 -2.12
C GLU A 73 -29.79 -5.31 -1.19
N LEU A 74 -28.78 -4.46 -1.35
CA LEU A 74 -28.62 -3.28 -0.51
C LEU A 74 -29.66 -2.20 -0.78
N HIS A 75 -30.10 -2.06 -2.02
CA HIS A 75 -31.17 -1.14 -2.39
C HIS A 75 -32.54 -1.61 -1.87
N ALA A 76 -32.83 -2.91 -1.96
CA ALA A 76 -34.08 -3.47 -1.46
C ALA A 76 -34.14 -3.52 0.07
N LYS A 77 -32.99 -3.73 0.73
CA LYS A 77 -32.88 -3.99 2.18
C LYS A 77 -31.72 -3.22 2.81
N PRO A 78 -31.77 -1.88 2.80
CA PRO A 78 -30.67 -1.06 3.32
C PRO A 78 -30.47 -1.28 4.82
N GLY A 79 -29.25 -1.68 5.22
CA GLY A 79 -28.91 -1.85 6.64
C GLY A 79 -29.50 -3.07 7.34
N GLU A 80 -30.22 -3.94 6.62
CA GLU A 80 -30.81 -5.15 7.22
C GLU A 80 -29.75 -6.22 7.48
N ARG A 81 -28.66 -6.22 6.69
CA ARG A 81 -27.63 -7.26 6.71
C ARG A 81 -26.24 -6.69 6.87
N THR A 82 -25.39 -7.49 7.49
CA THR A 82 -23.95 -7.29 7.49
C THR A 82 -23.32 -7.72 6.16
N THR A 83 -22.08 -7.31 5.90
CA THR A 83 -21.36 -7.77 4.70
C THR A 83 -21.25 -9.29 4.67
N ASP A 84 -20.94 -9.94 5.80
CA ASP A 84 -20.72 -11.38 5.80
C ASP A 84 -22.00 -12.18 5.49
N GLU A 85 -23.14 -11.77 6.07
CA GLU A 85 -24.45 -12.37 5.82
C GLU A 85 -24.89 -12.19 4.36
N LEU A 86 -24.72 -10.98 3.81
CA LEU A 86 -25.05 -10.69 2.41
C LEU A 86 -24.25 -11.59 1.46
N LEU A 87 -22.94 -11.69 1.66
CA LEU A 87 -22.09 -12.50 0.79
C LEU A 87 -22.37 -14.00 0.94
N GLU A 88 -22.76 -14.46 2.12
CA GLU A 88 -23.15 -15.84 2.36
C GLU A 88 -24.45 -16.20 1.64
N GLU A 89 -25.48 -15.36 1.73
CA GLU A 89 -26.74 -15.57 1.03
C GLU A 89 -26.59 -15.54 -0.48
N LEU A 90 -25.79 -14.60 -1.01
CA LEU A 90 -25.46 -14.57 -2.44
C LEU A 90 -24.72 -15.85 -2.86
N CYS A 91 -23.79 -16.35 -2.06
CA CYS A 91 -23.08 -17.61 -2.33
C CYS A 91 -24.08 -18.78 -2.43
N THR A 92 -24.97 -18.94 -1.46
CA THR A 92 -26.00 -19.98 -1.47
C THR A 92 -26.96 -19.85 -2.65
N ARG A 93 -27.33 -18.63 -3.03
CA ARG A 93 -28.18 -18.36 -4.19
C ARG A 93 -27.50 -18.81 -5.49
N TYR A 94 -26.23 -18.47 -5.67
CA TYR A 94 -25.47 -18.88 -6.85
C TYR A 94 -25.27 -20.39 -6.92
N GLU A 95 -24.98 -21.04 -5.79
CA GLU A 95 -24.90 -22.50 -5.70
C GLU A 95 -26.21 -23.18 -6.13
N THR A 96 -27.35 -22.65 -5.68
CA THR A 96 -28.68 -23.14 -6.06
C THR A 96 -28.97 -22.98 -7.55
N GLN A 97 -28.42 -21.94 -8.18
CA GLN A 97 -28.51 -21.67 -9.61
C GLN A 97 -27.47 -22.45 -10.45
N GLY A 98 -26.60 -23.23 -9.82
CA GLY A 98 -25.51 -23.95 -10.49
C GLY A 98 -24.35 -23.04 -10.95
N LEU A 99 -24.26 -21.82 -10.42
CA LEU A 99 -23.20 -20.86 -10.72
C LEU A 99 -22.04 -21.01 -9.71
N ILE A 100 -20.82 -21.20 -10.22
CA ILE A 100 -19.62 -21.39 -9.39
C ILE A 100 -19.07 -20.02 -8.96
N ARG A 101 -19.64 -19.44 -7.90
CA ARG A 101 -19.23 -18.13 -7.33
C ARG A 101 -18.95 -18.27 -5.82
N SER A 102 -17.69 -18.48 -5.45
CA SER A 102 -17.30 -18.72 -4.05
C SER A 102 -17.36 -17.46 -3.16
N LYS A 103 -17.54 -17.62 -1.85
CA LYS A 103 -17.50 -16.49 -0.86
C LYS A 103 -16.21 -15.67 -0.99
N THR A 104 -15.08 -16.29 -1.32
CA THR A 104 -13.80 -15.60 -1.60
C THR A 104 -13.88 -14.69 -2.81
N MET A 105 -14.48 -15.17 -3.91
CA MET A 105 -14.70 -14.39 -5.13
C MET A 105 -15.63 -13.20 -4.85
N LEU A 106 -16.74 -13.44 -4.15
CA LEU A 106 -17.69 -12.39 -3.77
C LEU A 106 -17.02 -11.30 -2.92
N ARG A 107 -16.17 -11.70 -1.96
CA ARG A 107 -15.40 -10.76 -1.14
C ARG A 107 -14.43 -9.91 -1.96
N GLN A 108 -13.81 -10.48 -2.99
CA GLN A 108 -12.92 -9.73 -3.89
C GLN A 108 -13.69 -8.69 -4.72
N VAL A 109 -14.88 -9.03 -5.22
CA VAL A 109 -15.74 -8.08 -5.93
C VAL A 109 -16.28 -7.00 -4.98
N TRP A 110 -16.70 -7.39 -3.77
CA TRP A 110 -17.12 -6.45 -2.73
C TRP A 110 -16.05 -5.40 -2.42
N GLN A 111 -14.80 -5.84 -2.27
CA GLN A 111 -13.66 -4.95 -2.02
C GLN A 111 -13.49 -3.84 -3.06
N MET A 112 -13.97 -4.02 -4.29
CA MET A 112 -13.93 -2.97 -5.31
C MET A 112 -14.82 -1.79 -4.94
N GLY A 113 -16.07 -2.05 -4.56
CA GLY A 113 -16.98 -1.00 -4.08
C GLY A 113 -16.46 -0.35 -2.80
N PHE A 114 -15.91 -1.15 -1.89
CA PHE A 114 -15.37 -0.67 -0.62
C PHE A 114 -14.22 0.35 -0.82
N ARG A 115 -13.24 0.03 -1.68
CA ARG A 115 -12.12 0.93 -2.00
C ARG A 115 -12.56 2.23 -2.67
N GLN A 116 -13.75 2.25 -3.27
CA GLN A 116 -14.30 3.40 -3.96
C GLN A 116 -15.40 4.11 -3.17
N ARG A 117 -15.50 3.82 -1.87
CA ARG A 117 -16.48 4.43 -0.95
C ARG A 117 -17.92 4.27 -1.45
N ALA A 118 -18.22 3.12 -2.05
CA ALA A 118 -19.56 2.81 -2.56
C ALA A 118 -20.53 2.35 -1.46
N PHE A 119 -20.03 2.17 -0.24
CA PHE A 119 -20.80 1.69 0.90
C PHE A 119 -20.73 2.69 2.04
N ASP A 120 -21.83 2.80 2.78
CA ASP A 120 -21.92 3.56 4.02
C ASP A 120 -22.15 2.61 5.21
N TYR A 121 -21.48 2.91 6.32
CA TYR A 121 -21.55 2.18 7.60
C TYR A 121 -22.09 3.08 8.72
N GLN A 122 -22.72 4.21 8.37
CA GLN A 122 -23.41 5.13 9.29
C GLN A 122 -22.52 5.60 10.45
N GLY A 123 -21.26 5.92 10.14
CA GLY A 123 -20.26 6.38 11.10
C GLY A 123 -19.61 5.28 11.96
N GLN A 124 -19.98 4.01 11.78
CA GLN A 124 -19.31 2.89 12.45
C GLN A 124 -18.00 2.52 11.75
N VAL A 125 -17.08 1.90 12.50
CA VAL A 125 -15.85 1.34 11.91
C VAL A 125 -16.24 0.21 10.95
N ALA A 126 -15.88 0.38 9.67
CA ALA A 126 -16.21 -0.60 8.65
C ALA A 126 -15.66 -1.99 9.02
N SER A 127 -16.56 -2.97 9.04
CA SER A 127 -16.26 -4.36 9.38
C SER A 127 -17.26 -5.26 8.70
N VAL A 128 -16.89 -6.53 8.52
CA VAL A 128 -17.74 -7.54 7.88
C VAL A 128 -18.99 -7.87 8.71
N HIS A 129 -18.99 -7.52 10.00
CA HIS A 129 -20.07 -7.76 10.96
C HIS A 129 -20.91 -6.52 11.23
N VAL A 130 -20.68 -5.42 10.52
CA VAL A 130 -21.46 -4.18 10.66
C VAL A 130 -22.49 -4.12 9.53
N PRO A 131 -23.73 -3.70 9.82
CA PRO A 131 -24.73 -3.45 8.80
C PRO A 131 -24.25 -2.46 7.75
N VAL A 132 -24.69 -2.63 6.51
CA VAL A 132 -24.15 -1.87 5.38
C VAL A 132 -25.26 -1.29 4.51
N TRP A 133 -25.02 -0.07 4.04
CA TRP A 133 -25.87 0.68 3.12
C TRP A 133 -25.09 0.99 1.83
N LEU A 134 -25.83 1.34 0.77
CA LEU A 134 -25.23 2.06 -0.35
C LEU A 134 -24.89 3.48 0.10
N ALA A 135 -23.81 4.04 -0.43
CA ALA A 135 -23.51 5.46 -0.23
C ALA A 135 -24.67 6.33 -0.76
N GLU A 136 -24.92 7.46 -0.11
CA GLU A 136 -26.07 8.34 -0.40
C GLU A 136 -26.07 8.84 -1.86
N GLU A 137 -24.88 9.00 -2.44
CA GLU A 137 -24.67 9.47 -3.81
C GLU A 137 -24.84 8.36 -4.88
N ILE A 138 -25.32 7.17 -4.50
CA ILE A 138 -25.58 6.06 -5.42
C ILE A 138 -27.07 5.92 -5.64
N ASP A 139 -27.54 6.49 -6.75
CA ASP A 139 -28.94 6.55 -7.14
C ASP A 139 -29.40 5.37 -8.01
N SER A 140 -28.47 4.65 -8.65
CA SER A 140 -28.80 3.60 -9.61
C SER A 140 -27.80 2.44 -9.60
N GLU A 141 -28.24 1.28 -10.13
CA GLU A 141 -27.40 0.09 -10.34
C GLU A 141 -26.20 0.44 -11.23
N ALA A 142 -26.41 1.27 -12.27
CA ALA A 142 -25.37 1.71 -13.17
C ALA A 142 -24.33 2.59 -12.45
N THR A 143 -24.77 3.52 -11.61
CA THR A 143 -23.91 4.39 -10.79
C THR A 143 -23.07 3.55 -9.82
N PHE A 144 -23.66 2.55 -9.18
CA PHE A 144 -22.92 1.64 -8.28
C PHE A 144 -21.81 0.88 -8.99
N VAL A 145 -22.14 0.24 -10.12
CA VAL A 145 -21.16 -0.52 -10.91
C VAL A 145 -20.05 0.40 -11.42
N HIS A 146 -20.42 1.56 -11.96
CA HIS A 146 -19.48 2.57 -12.44
C HIS A 146 -18.52 3.02 -11.34
N ARG A 147 -19.04 3.34 -10.14
CA ARG A 147 -18.24 3.72 -8.98
C ARG A 147 -17.27 2.64 -8.54
N ALA A 148 -17.71 1.37 -8.52
CA ALA A 148 -16.82 0.25 -8.20
C ALA A 148 -15.71 0.05 -9.25
N GLU A 149 -16.03 0.22 -10.54
CA GLU A 149 -15.07 0.08 -11.64
C GLU A 149 -14.10 1.27 -11.75
N ALA A 150 -14.45 2.46 -11.23
CA ALA A 150 -13.55 3.61 -11.16
C ALA A 150 -12.24 3.28 -10.39
N GLY A 151 -12.29 2.30 -9.50
CA GLY A 151 -11.12 1.81 -8.77
C GLY A 151 -10.00 1.28 -9.66
N PHE A 152 -10.30 0.77 -10.87
CA PHE A 152 -9.26 0.33 -11.80
C PHE A 152 -8.39 1.49 -12.25
N VAL A 153 -9.04 2.58 -12.67
CA VAL A 153 -8.32 3.75 -13.19
C VAL A 153 -7.63 4.50 -12.05
N TYR A 154 -8.29 4.61 -10.89
CA TYR A 154 -7.69 5.13 -9.67
C TYR A 154 -6.41 4.38 -9.28
N ALA A 155 -6.41 3.04 -9.34
CA ALA A 155 -5.23 2.23 -9.01
C ALA A 155 -4.03 2.52 -9.92
N VAL A 156 -4.27 2.82 -11.20
CA VAL A 156 -3.23 3.16 -12.17
C VAL A 156 -2.66 4.55 -11.88
N ILE A 157 -3.52 5.53 -11.59
CA ILE A 157 -3.12 6.90 -11.21
C ILE A 157 -2.35 6.89 -9.89
N ASN A 158 -2.84 6.15 -8.90
CA ASN A 158 -2.20 5.99 -7.59
C ASN A 158 -0.83 5.32 -7.69
N ALA A 159 -0.60 4.49 -8.73
CA ALA A 159 0.71 3.91 -9.03
C ALA A 159 1.64 4.87 -9.80
N GLY A 160 1.18 6.08 -10.16
CA GLY A 160 1.96 7.08 -10.89
C GLY A 160 2.19 6.72 -12.36
N LEU A 161 1.31 5.90 -12.95
CA LEU A 161 1.40 5.53 -14.36
C LEU A 161 0.59 6.47 -15.23
N ASP A 162 1.10 6.74 -16.45
CA ASP A 162 0.35 7.44 -17.48
C ASP A 162 -0.91 6.64 -17.86
N ILE A 163 -1.97 7.35 -18.27
CA ILE A 163 -3.25 6.78 -18.66
C ILE A 163 -3.34 6.63 -20.17
N ASP A 164 -3.31 5.38 -20.64
CA ASP A 164 -3.72 4.99 -21.98
C ASP A 164 -5.12 4.38 -21.92
N LYS A 165 -6.10 5.13 -22.43
CA LYS A 165 -7.52 4.73 -22.39
C LYS A 165 -7.80 3.51 -23.25
N SER A 166 -7.13 3.35 -24.38
CA SER A 166 -7.37 2.21 -25.28
C SER A 166 -6.86 0.92 -24.64
N GLU A 167 -5.67 0.96 -24.06
CA GLU A 167 -5.12 -0.21 -23.34
C GLU A 167 -5.93 -0.58 -22.10
N LEU A 168 -6.40 0.42 -21.34
CA LEU A 168 -7.31 0.17 -20.21
C LEU A 168 -8.64 -0.42 -20.67
N ALA A 169 -9.25 0.11 -21.73
CA ALA A 169 -10.48 -0.43 -22.29
C ALA A 169 -10.29 -1.88 -22.78
N ALA A 170 -9.19 -2.17 -23.46
CA ALA A 170 -8.84 -3.52 -23.90
C ALA A 170 -8.63 -4.51 -22.74
N ILE A 171 -8.11 -4.07 -21.59
CA ILE A 171 -7.92 -4.92 -20.42
C ILE A 171 -9.22 -5.12 -19.64
N LEU A 172 -9.96 -4.03 -19.40
CA LEU A 172 -11.11 -4.03 -18.48
C LEU A 172 -12.39 -4.48 -19.15
N LEU A 173 -12.58 -4.11 -20.41
CA LEU A 173 -13.79 -4.32 -21.18
C LEU A 173 -13.62 -5.34 -22.31
N ASN A 174 -12.38 -5.78 -22.57
CA ASN A 174 -12.02 -6.60 -23.73
C ASN A 174 -12.37 -5.93 -25.07
N ASP A 175 -12.41 -4.59 -25.10
CA ASP A 175 -12.72 -3.78 -26.27
C ASP A 175 -11.90 -2.46 -26.20
N PRO A 176 -10.88 -2.27 -27.07
CA PRO A 176 -10.03 -1.08 -27.06
C PRO A 176 -10.75 0.21 -27.47
N ASP A 177 -11.91 0.12 -28.11
CA ASP A 177 -12.62 1.28 -28.67
C ASP A 177 -13.48 1.98 -27.61
N GLN A 178 -13.73 1.33 -26.47
CA GLN A 178 -14.52 1.85 -25.33
C GLN A 178 -13.76 2.89 -24.49
N THR A 179 -13.04 3.80 -25.15
CA THR A 179 -12.25 4.86 -24.50
C THR A 179 -13.13 5.89 -23.80
N GLU A 180 -14.37 6.10 -24.27
CA GLU A 180 -15.37 6.97 -23.64
C GLU A 180 -15.78 6.45 -22.27
N TYR A 181 -15.92 5.12 -22.12
CA TYR A 181 -16.22 4.53 -20.83
C TYR A 181 -15.09 4.78 -19.83
N ILE A 182 -13.83 4.58 -20.23
CA ILE A 182 -12.67 4.88 -19.39
C ILE A 182 -12.61 6.37 -19.03
N GLN A 183 -12.96 7.25 -19.98
CA GLN A 183 -13.07 8.68 -19.70
C GLN A 183 -14.16 8.97 -18.67
N SER A 184 -15.32 8.33 -18.74
CA SER A 184 -16.38 8.53 -17.74
C SER A 184 -15.96 8.09 -16.33
N LEU A 185 -15.14 7.03 -16.21
CA LEU A 185 -14.57 6.61 -14.92
C LEU A 185 -13.60 7.66 -14.36
N LEU A 186 -12.80 8.28 -15.23
CA LEU A 186 -11.90 9.37 -14.85
C LEU A 186 -12.69 10.61 -14.40
N ASP A 187 -13.76 10.93 -15.11
CA ASP A 187 -14.60 12.09 -14.81
C ASP A 187 -15.29 11.94 -13.44
N ASP A 188 -15.82 10.75 -13.10
CA ASP A 188 -16.38 10.48 -11.75
C ASP A 188 -15.31 10.58 -10.64
N LEU A 189 -14.08 10.14 -10.91
CA LEU A 189 -12.99 10.33 -9.94
C LEU A 189 -12.62 11.81 -9.76
N GLN A 190 -12.71 12.61 -10.82
CA GLN A 190 -12.46 14.05 -10.75
C GLN A 190 -13.59 14.77 -10.02
N GLU A 191 -14.84 14.44 -10.31
CA GLU A 191 -16.02 15.02 -9.68
C GLU A 191 -16.04 14.76 -8.17
N ARG A 192 -15.54 13.60 -7.74
CA ARG A 192 -15.41 13.23 -6.32
C ARG A 192 -14.13 13.75 -5.66
N ASP A 193 -13.36 14.62 -6.33
CA ASP A 193 -12.07 15.12 -5.87
C ASP A 193 -11.15 13.98 -5.40
N LEU A 194 -11.13 12.86 -6.14
CA LEU A 194 -10.23 11.72 -5.92
C LEU A 194 -9.06 11.70 -6.89
N VAL A 195 -9.14 12.43 -8.00
CA VAL A 195 -8.05 12.69 -8.94
C VAL A 195 -8.16 14.11 -9.51
N ILE A 196 -7.04 14.70 -9.91
CA ILE A 196 -6.97 15.98 -10.61
C ILE A 196 -6.30 15.79 -11.96
N LYS A 197 -6.65 16.67 -12.91
CA LYS A 197 -5.99 16.72 -14.22
C LYS A 197 -5.07 17.93 -14.29
N GLN A 198 -3.76 17.70 -14.37
CA GLN A 198 -2.72 18.73 -14.49
C GLN A 198 -1.84 18.42 -15.70
N ASP A 199 -1.59 19.42 -16.55
CA ASP A 199 -0.74 19.30 -17.74
C ASP A 199 -1.08 18.10 -18.65
N GLY A 200 -2.37 17.78 -18.78
CA GLY A 200 -2.86 16.65 -19.57
C GLY A 200 -2.70 15.28 -18.92
N ARG A 201 -2.20 15.21 -17.68
CA ARG A 201 -2.03 13.99 -16.89
C ARG A 201 -2.99 13.95 -15.70
N TYR A 202 -3.31 12.74 -15.25
CA TYR A 202 -4.10 12.52 -14.04
C TYR A 202 -3.18 12.26 -12.85
N ALA A 203 -3.45 12.90 -11.73
CA ALA A 203 -2.73 12.76 -10.47
C ALA A 203 -3.71 12.72 -9.30
N LEU A 204 -3.24 12.41 -8.09
CA LEU A 204 -4.09 12.47 -6.90
C LEU A 204 -4.30 13.94 -6.44
N PRO A 205 -5.47 14.29 -5.87
CA PRO A 205 -5.81 15.62 -5.37
C PRO A 205 -5.11 15.90 -4.05
N GLY A 206 -5.03 17.20 -3.75
CA GLY A 206 -4.06 17.73 -2.81
C GLY A 206 -2.80 18.08 -3.58
N HIS A 207 -2.41 19.36 -3.52
CA HIS A 207 -1.02 19.74 -3.71
C HIS A 207 -0.14 18.70 -3.02
N HIS A 208 1.01 18.33 -3.61
CA HIS A 208 2.32 18.42 -2.93
C HIS A 208 2.41 17.97 -1.45
N VAL A 209 1.51 17.12 -0.98
CA VAL A 209 1.31 16.79 0.43
C VAL A 209 1.33 15.30 0.41
N ILE A 210 2.50 14.84 0.75
CA ILE A 210 2.81 13.48 1.01
C ILE A 210 1.77 13.03 2.05
N PRO A 211 0.79 12.18 1.69
CA PRO A 211 -0.50 12.08 2.39
C PRO A 211 -0.38 11.56 3.82
N PHE A 212 0.81 11.10 4.18
CA PHE A 212 1.16 10.56 5.46
C PHE A 212 2.07 11.51 6.28
N ALA A 213 2.36 12.73 5.79
CA ALA A 213 3.09 13.77 6.52
C ALA A 213 2.34 14.24 7.78
N THR A 214 1.01 14.14 7.75
CA THR A 214 0.14 14.46 8.90
C THR A 214 -0.03 13.29 9.86
N GLU A 215 0.51 12.10 9.55
CA GLU A 215 0.39 10.93 10.43
C GLU A 215 1.33 11.06 11.63
N PRO A 216 0.82 11.04 12.87
CA PRO A 216 1.65 11.22 14.07
C PRO A 216 2.80 10.21 14.17
N ALA A 217 2.57 8.97 13.70
CA ALA A 217 3.56 7.92 13.71
C ALA A 217 4.76 8.19 12.78
N LEU A 218 4.58 9.03 11.76
CA LEU A 218 5.61 9.33 10.75
C LEU A 218 6.30 10.67 10.96
N GLN A 219 5.84 11.45 11.95
CA GLN A 219 6.40 12.75 12.28
C GLN A 219 7.93 12.73 12.48
N PRO A 220 8.56 11.73 13.13
CA PRO A 220 10.02 11.69 13.25
C PRO A 220 10.73 11.59 11.90
N VAL A 221 10.20 10.76 11.00
CA VAL A 221 10.79 10.57 9.66
C VAL A 221 10.56 11.81 8.80
N CYS A 222 9.36 12.40 8.85
CA CYS A 222 9.06 13.62 8.09
C CYS A 222 9.92 14.79 8.56
N TYR A 223 10.06 14.96 9.88
CA TYR A 223 10.93 15.98 10.46
C TYR A 223 12.37 15.84 9.96
N ASP A 224 12.94 14.64 9.98
CA ASP A 224 14.29 14.41 9.49
C ASP A 224 14.43 14.75 8.00
N ILE A 225 13.44 14.38 7.17
CA ILE A 225 13.44 14.67 5.73
C ILE A 225 13.34 16.18 5.49
N GLU A 226 12.53 16.90 6.25
CA GLU A 226 12.37 18.34 6.09
C GLU A 226 13.63 19.12 6.49
N HIS A 227 14.36 18.64 7.50
CA HIS A 227 15.51 19.34 8.08
C HIS A 227 16.86 18.88 7.53
N VAL A 228 16.89 17.83 6.69
CA VAL A 228 18.14 17.39 6.10
C VAL A 228 18.65 18.38 5.05
N GLN A 229 19.92 18.76 5.18
CA GLN A 229 20.59 19.58 4.18
C GLN A 229 21.24 18.68 3.14
N LEU A 230 20.74 18.75 1.90
CA LEU A 230 21.38 18.10 0.76
C LEU A 230 22.63 18.90 0.34
N PRO A 231 23.72 18.23 -0.08
CA PRO A 231 24.86 18.91 -0.67
C PRO A 231 24.46 19.74 -1.90
N ASP A 232 24.94 20.99 -2.00
CA ASP A 232 24.55 21.95 -3.05
C ASP A 232 24.75 21.45 -4.48
N ASN A 233 25.76 20.60 -4.69
CA ASN A 233 26.11 20.04 -6.00
C ASN A 233 25.45 18.69 -6.31
N MET A 234 24.54 18.22 -5.45
CA MET A 234 23.85 16.95 -5.65
C MET A 234 22.70 17.11 -6.66
N PRO A 235 22.64 16.29 -7.74
CA PRO A 235 21.49 16.30 -8.65
C PRO A 235 20.20 15.93 -7.92
N ARG A 236 19.14 16.71 -8.14
CA ARG A 236 17.80 16.47 -7.57
C ARG A 236 16.93 15.77 -8.61
N THR A 237 17.24 14.51 -8.89
CA THR A 237 16.53 13.70 -9.90
C THR A 237 16.14 12.35 -9.33
N ILE A 238 15.10 11.73 -9.88
CA ILE A 238 14.64 10.39 -9.47
C ILE A 238 15.75 9.33 -9.57
N ASP A 239 16.62 9.43 -10.58
CA ASP A 239 17.74 8.49 -10.76
C ASP A 239 18.77 8.65 -9.65
N LYS A 240 18.96 9.88 -9.15
CA LYS A 240 19.83 10.12 -7.99
C LYS A 240 19.23 9.55 -6.72
N ALA A 241 17.92 9.73 -6.49
CA ALA A 241 17.23 9.12 -5.34
C ALA A 241 17.38 7.59 -5.34
N ARG A 242 17.16 6.94 -6.49
CA ARG A 242 17.38 5.49 -6.65
C ARG A 242 18.82 5.07 -6.39
N ALA A 243 19.80 5.81 -6.92
CA ALA A 243 21.21 5.54 -6.68
C ALA A 243 21.56 5.63 -5.19
N LEU A 244 21.07 6.65 -4.49
CA LEU A 244 21.26 6.82 -3.04
C LEU A 244 20.64 5.68 -2.24
N ALA A 245 19.40 5.27 -2.57
CA ALA A 245 18.76 4.14 -1.92
C ALA A 245 19.53 2.82 -2.13
N LYS A 246 20.05 2.60 -3.35
CA LYS A 246 20.92 1.43 -3.63
C LYS A 246 22.21 1.46 -2.82
N THR A 247 22.86 2.61 -2.72
CA THR A 247 24.05 2.79 -1.85
C THR A 247 23.71 2.52 -0.38
N ALA A 248 22.59 3.06 0.10
CA ALA A 248 22.13 2.87 1.47
C ALA A 248 21.88 1.39 1.79
N MET A 249 21.31 0.65 0.84
CA MET A 249 21.08 -0.79 0.97
C MET A 249 22.38 -1.58 1.16
N LEU A 250 23.42 -1.27 0.39
CA LEU A 250 24.73 -1.91 0.52
C LEU A 250 25.41 -1.57 1.85
N GLN A 251 25.23 -0.34 2.33
CA GLN A 251 25.80 0.13 3.60
C GLN A 251 25.12 -0.49 4.82
N ARG A 252 23.86 -0.91 4.72
CA ARG A 252 23.04 -1.35 5.86
C ARG A 252 23.68 -2.45 6.70
N SER A 253 24.42 -3.38 6.09
CA SER A 253 25.08 -4.49 6.79
C SER A 253 26.45 -4.12 7.37
N GLN A 254 27.01 -2.98 7.02
CA GLN A 254 28.38 -2.56 7.37
C GLN A 254 28.38 -1.33 8.29
N ASP A 255 27.52 -0.35 7.99
CA ASP A 255 27.45 0.94 8.68
C ASP A 255 26.00 1.47 8.64
N PHE A 256 25.31 1.34 9.78
CA PHE A 256 23.94 1.86 9.94
C PHE A 256 23.88 3.39 9.80
N ALA A 257 24.88 4.13 10.28
CA ALA A 257 24.84 5.59 10.23
C ALA A 257 25.02 6.10 8.80
N ALA A 258 25.94 5.51 8.02
CA ALA A 258 26.07 5.81 6.61
C ALA A 258 24.82 5.43 5.81
N SER A 259 24.27 4.24 6.08
CA SER A 259 23.03 3.77 5.46
C SER A 259 21.85 4.70 5.76
N ALA A 260 21.68 5.14 7.02
CA ALA A 260 20.63 6.05 7.43
C ALA A 260 20.74 7.40 6.69
N ARG A 261 21.95 7.98 6.61
CA ARG A 261 22.18 9.22 5.84
C ARG A 261 21.84 9.07 4.36
N SER A 262 22.30 7.99 3.73
CA SER A 262 22.03 7.75 2.31
C SER A 262 20.53 7.56 2.03
N TYR A 263 19.81 6.83 2.89
CA TYR A 263 18.36 6.72 2.78
C TYR A 263 17.65 8.05 3.04
N LEU A 264 18.12 8.85 4.00
CA LEU A 264 17.53 10.16 4.29
C LEU A 264 17.66 11.11 3.09
N PHE A 265 18.83 11.13 2.44
CA PHE A 265 19.01 11.88 1.20
C PHE A 265 18.13 11.35 0.06
N ALA A 266 18.00 10.02 -0.07
CA ALA A 266 17.10 9.42 -1.05
C ALA A 266 15.64 9.83 -0.81
N CYS A 267 15.19 9.83 0.46
CA CYS A 267 13.87 10.29 0.84
C CYS A 267 13.67 11.75 0.46
N ARG A 268 14.61 12.64 0.81
CA ARG A 268 14.49 14.06 0.51
C ARG A 268 14.44 14.35 -0.99
N VAL A 269 15.33 13.76 -1.79
CA VAL A 269 15.31 13.95 -3.25
C VAL A 269 14.02 13.41 -3.86
N GLN A 270 13.56 12.23 -3.42
CA GLN A 270 12.30 11.67 -3.91
C GLN A 270 11.08 12.48 -3.45
N TRP A 271 11.10 13.01 -2.23
CA TRP A 271 10.07 13.87 -1.68
C TRP A 271 9.90 15.12 -2.54
N GLU A 272 11.01 15.81 -2.82
CA GLU A 272 11.01 16.99 -3.71
C GLU A 272 10.57 16.63 -5.14
N ALA A 273 10.95 15.47 -5.67
CA ALA A 273 10.53 15.01 -7.00
C ALA A 273 9.04 14.68 -7.07
N VAL A 274 8.48 14.07 -6.02
CA VAL A 274 7.04 13.81 -5.89
C VAL A 274 6.28 15.12 -5.76
N GLU A 275 6.76 16.05 -4.93
CA GLU A 275 6.18 17.39 -4.82
C GLU A 275 6.25 18.13 -6.16
N ALA A 276 7.34 18.03 -6.91
CA ALA A 276 7.46 18.65 -8.23
C ALA A 276 6.64 17.95 -9.34
N GLY A 277 5.98 16.83 -9.05
CA GLY A 277 5.25 16.05 -10.06
C GLY A 277 6.16 15.43 -11.14
N GLU A 278 7.42 15.15 -10.82
CA GLU A 278 8.40 14.61 -11.76
C GLU A 278 7.94 13.25 -12.30
N ALA A 279 8.07 13.04 -13.61
CA ALA A 279 7.60 11.83 -14.27
C ALA A 279 8.32 10.57 -13.74
N GLY A 280 7.57 9.67 -13.12
CA GLY A 280 8.10 8.45 -12.52
C GLY A 280 8.58 8.60 -11.07
N ALA A 281 8.40 9.77 -10.45
CA ALA A 281 8.46 9.92 -9.01
C ALA A 281 7.14 9.40 -8.41
N THR A 282 7.21 8.30 -7.65
CA THR A 282 6.02 7.66 -7.08
C THR A 282 6.02 7.73 -5.55
N LEU A 283 4.83 7.84 -4.97
CA LEU A 283 4.63 7.72 -3.53
C LEU A 283 5.00 6.33 -3.02
N GLU A 284 4.83 5.27 -3.83
CA GLU A 284 5.23 3.91 -3.47
C GLU A 284 6.76 3.81 -3.25
N GLU A 285 7.57 4.39 -4.15
CA GLU A 285 9.02 4.46 -3.98
C GLU A 285 9.42 5.30 -2.76
N LEU A 286 8.78 6.45 -2.56
CA LEU A 286 9.05 7.29 -1.40
C LEU A 286 8.74 6.56 -0.08
N ARG A 287 7.56 5.92 0.02
CA ARG A 287 7.19 5.11 1.19
C ARG A 287 8.21 4.02 1.45
N TRP A 288 8.71 3.38 0.40
CA TRP A 288 9.74 2.36 0.52
C TRP A 288 11.06 2.93 1.07
N TYR A 289 11.50 4.09 0.58
CA TYR A 289 12.68 4.78 1.12
C TYR A 289 12.50 5.16 2.58
N MET A 290 11.33 5.68 2.95
CA MET A 290 11.02 6.07 4.33
C MET A 290 10.97 4.88 5.28
N ALA A 291 10.33 3.78 4.88
CA ALA A 291 10.31 2.57 5.69
C ALA A 291 11.74 2.01 5.86
N SER A 292 12.54 2.06 4.79
CA SER A 292 13.94 1.63 4.84
C SER A 292 14.77 2.53 5.77
N TYR A 293 14.63 3.85 5.66
CA TYR A 293 15.24 4.83 6.56
C TYR A 293 14.87 4.56 8.02
N ALA A 294 13.56 4.47 8.32
CA ALA A 294 13.06 4.22 9.66
C ALA A 294 13.66 2.93 10.25
N SER A 295 13.75 1.86 9.47
CA SER A 295 14.34 0.60 9.93
C SER A 295 15.83 0.70 10.25
N VAL A 296 16.60 1.42 9.43
CA VAL A 296 18.05 1.59 9.63
C VAL A 296 18.31 2.58 10.76
N LYS A 297 17.53 3.66 10.86
CA LYS A 297 17.65 4.67 11.91
C LYS A 297 17.33 4.11 13.29
N ALA A 298 16.28 3.28 13.37
CA ALA A 298 15.96 2.53 14.59
C ALA A 298 17.10 1.60 15.02
N GLY A 299 17.74 0.92 14.06
CA GLY A 299 18.92 0.09 14.29
C GLY A 299 20.14 0.89 14.74
N GLU A 300 20.43 2.03 14.10
CA GLU A 300 21.51 2.94 14.48
C GLU A 300 21.36 3.39 15.93
N LEU A 301 20.19 3.93 16.30
CA LEU A 301 19.93 4.44 17.64
C LEU A 301 19.99 3.32 18.70
N SER A 302 19.36 2.18 18.45
CA SER A 302 19.28 1.10 19.45
C SER A 302 20.57 0.27 19.59
N GLN A 303 21.24 -0.06 18.48
CA GLN A 303 22.39 -0.98 18.49
C GLN A 303 23.73 -0.26 18.67
N ILE A 304 23.87 0.94 18.08
CA ILE A 304 25.13 1.70 18.14
C ILE A 304 25.09 2.66 19.33
N HIS A 305 24.09 3.55 19.36
CA HIS A 305 24.02 4.61 20.37
C HIS A 305 23.40 4.16 21.69
N ARG A 306 22.73 3.00 21.71
CA ARG A 306 21.96 2.47 22.85
C ARG A 306 20.87 3.45 23.34
N ASP A 307 20.37 4.28 22.43
CA ASP A 307 19.29 5.24 22.67
C ASP A 307 17.94 4.59 22.36
N TYR A 308 17.48 3.76 23.31
CA TYR A 308 16.26 2.98 23.15
C TYR A 308 15.03 3.90 23.05
N ALA A 309 14.97 4.96 23.85
CA ALA A 309 13.85 5.89 23.88
C ALA A 309 13.63 6.56 22.52
N HIS A 310 14.69 7.10 21.90
CA HIS A 310 14.56 7.74 20.60
C HIS A 310 14.52 6.75 19.42
N SER A 311 14.89 5.49 19.61
CA SER A 311 14.73 4.45 18.57
C SER A 311 13.26 4.03 18.37
N ARG A 312 12.44 4.03 19.44
CA ARG A 312 11.06 3.52 19.42
C ARG A 312 10.16 4.20 18.38
N PRO A 313 10.14 5.54 18.24
CA PRO A 313 9.33 6.20 17.22
C PRO A 313 9.63 5.73 15.78
N TYR A 314 10.89 5.40 15.46
CA TYR A 314 11.26 4.90 14.14
C TYR A 314 10.80 3.45 13.89
N TYR A 315 10.76 2.61 14.92
CA TYR A 315 10.10 1.29 14.80
C TYR A 315 8.62 1.45 14.51
N LEU A 316 7.93 2.36 15.21
CA LEU A 316 6.51 2.62 14.99
C LEU A 316 6.23 3.20 13.61
N ALA A 317 7.09 4.12 13.13
CA ALA A 317 7.00 4.65 11.78
C ALA A 317 7.13 3.53 10.72
N PHE A 318 8.07 2.60 10.91
CA PHE A 318 8.23 1.44 10.04
C PHE A 318 6.97 0.57 9.99
N PHE A 319 6.38 0.23 11.15
CA PHE A 319 5.16 -0.58 11.18
C PHE A 319 3.97 0.15 10.57
N ASN A 320 3.85 1.46 10.78
CA ASN A 320 2.78 2.25 10.16
C ASN A 320 2.88 2.21 8.62
N LEU A 321 4.10 2.32 8.07
CA LEU A 321 4.32 2.27 6.62
C LEU A 321 4.14 0.88 5.99
N VAL A 322 4.45 -0.20 6.72
CA VAL A 322 4.47 -1.57 6.22
C VAL A 322 3.35 -2.40 6.84
N GLN A 323 2.19 -2.43 6.18
CA GLN A 323 0.96 -3.13 6.59
C GLN A 323 0.68 -4.33 5.70
N GLU A 324 0.01 -5.38 6.21
CA GLU A 324 -0.19 -6.67 5.50
C GLU A 324 -0.91 -6.53 4.15
N ASP A 325 -1.85 -5.58 4.04
CA ASP A 325 -2.62 -5.31 2.82
C ASP A 325 -1.98 -4.24 1.90
N ASP A 326 -0.75 -3.82 2.19
CA ASP A 326 -0.05 -2.76 1.45
C ASP A 326 0.98 -3.30 0.43
N PRO A 327 1.17 -2.67 -0.74
CA PRO A 327 2.23 -2.99 -1.70
C PRO A 327 3.63 -3.21 -1.09
N LEU A 328 4.00 -2.43 -0.06
CA LEU A 328 5.30 -2.55 0.60
C LEU A 328 5.47 -3.86 1.38
N TRP A 329 4.39 -4.51 1.81
CA TRP A 329 4.43 -5.74 2.62
C TRP A 329 5.29 -6.81 1.95
N SER A 330 5.01 -7.07 0.68
CA SER A 330 5.68 -8.12 -0.09
C SER A 330 7.21 -7.92 -0.14
N ARG A 331 7.66 -6.65 -0.19
CA ARG A 331 9.07 -6.27 -0.26
C ARG A 331 9.76 -6.29 1.08
N MET A 332 9.05 -5.98 2.17
CA MET A 332 9.64 -5.75 3.49
C MET A 332 9.23 -6.76 4.56
N ARG A 333 8.39 -7.76 4.25
CA ARG A 333 7.92 -8.79 5.20
C ARG A 333 9.05 -9.47 5.98
N GLY A 334 10.21 -9.67 5.34
CA GLY A 334 11.38 -10.30 5.97
C GLY A 334 11.97 -9.47 7.12
N LEU A 335 11.68 -8.17 7.17
CA LEU A 335 12.13 -7.26 8.22
C LEU A 335 11.13 -7.13 9.36
N ILE A 336 9.88 -7.57 9.20
CA ILE A 336 8.82 -7.39 10.20
C ILE A 336 9.17 -8.10 11.51
N ASN A 337 9.50 -9.39 11.46
CA ASN A 337 9.83 -10.17 12.67
C ASN A 337 11.09 -9.66 13.39
N PRO A 338 12.22 -9.38 12.69
CA PRO A 338 13.36 -8.73 13.33
C PRO A 338 13.02 -7.39 13.98
N MET A 339 12.28 -6.52 13.27
CA MET A 339 11.90 -5.20 13.78
C MET A 339 11.01 -5.31 15.03
N LEU A 340 10.04 -6.23 15.03
CA LEU A 340 9.17 -6.49 16.19
C LEU A 340 9.98 -6.98 17.39
N SER A 341 10.90 -7.92 17.17
CA SER A 341 11.76 -8.45 18.23
C SER A 341 12.55 -7.33 18.91
N TYR A 342 13.25 -6.49 18.12
CA TYR A 342 14.02 -5.38 18.68
C TYR A 342 13.15 -4.30 19.32
N TYR A 343 12.00 -3.97 18.72
CA TYR A 343 11.07 -3.03 19.32
C TYR A 343 10.66 -3.46 20.73
N TRP A 344 10.25 -4.72 20.91
CA TRP A 344 9.86 -5.22 22.22
C TRP A 344 11.05 -5.30 23.18
N VAL A 345 12.23 -5.76 22.75
CA VAL A 345 13.42 -5.74 23.61
C VAL A 345 13.75 -4.32 24.10
N ASN A 346 13.62 -3.32 23.22
CA ASN A 346 13.87 -1.92 23.55
C ASN A 346 12.73 -1.27 24.35
N ALA A 347 11.51 -1.81 24.30
CA ALA A 347 10.38 -1.32 25.08
C ALA A 347 10.51 -1.66 26.59
N TRP A 348 11.24 -2.74 26.89
CA TRP A 348 11.50 -3.22 28.24
C TRP A 348 12.75 -2.61 28.89
N ARG A 349 13.58 -1.89 28.12
CA ARG A 349 14.76 -1.15 28.57
C ARG A 349 14.45 0.34 28.60
#